data_AF-A0A1G9NIB7-F1
#
_entry.id   AF-A0A1G9NIB7-F1
#
_cell.length_a   1.000
_cell.length_b   1.000
_cell.length_c   1.000
_cell.angle_alpha   90.00
_cell.angle_beta   90.00
_cell.angle_gamma   90.00
#
_symmetry.space_group_name_H-M   'P 1'
#
loop_
_entity.id
_entity.type
_entity.pdbx_description
1 polymer ?
#
loop_
_entity_poly.entity_id
_entity_poly.type
_entity_poly.pdbx_seq_one_letter_code
_entity_poly.pdbx_strand_id
1 'polypeptide(L)' 'MGAKEEWQVSCRDIASRRRDMTVFVSQGHIVITVPPGEAAVLTPLEVGRLRAALRDAVVSASNTDM' A
#
# COMPACT_ATOMS: atom_id res chain seq x y z
N MET A 1 -8.78 20.29 -1.49
CA MET A 1 -8.92 18.85 -1.19
C MET A 1 -7.96 18.12 -2.11
N GLY A 2 -6.69 18.03 -1.72
CA GLY A 2 -5.65 17.38 -2.53
C GLY A 2 -6.01 15.90 -2.68
N ALA A 3 -5.85 15.35 -3.88
CA ALA A 3 -6.04 13.92 -4.11
C ALA A 3 -5.17 13.17 -3.10
N LYS A 4 -5.77 12.31 -2.26
CA LYS A 4 -5.00 11.38 -1.45
C LYS A 4 -4.26 10.47 -2.42
N GLU A 5 -2.94 10.53 -2.39
CA GLU A 5 -2.11 9.60 -3.15
C GLU A 5 -2.23 8.23 -2.48
N GLU A 6 -3.01 7.36 -3.13
CA GLU A 6 -3.39 6.03 -2.65
C GLU A 6 -3.10 5.01 -3.75
N TRP A 7 -2.42 3.93 -3.38
CA TRP A 7 -2.09 2.82 -4.25
C TRP A 7 -2.73 1.54 -3.72
N GLN A 8 -3.43 0.82 -4.59
CA GLN A 8 -3.98 -0.50 -4.30
C GLN A 8 -3.05 -1.60 -4.80
N VAL A 9 -2.75 -2.54 -3.92
CA VAL A 9 -1.93 -3.72 -4.22
C VAL A 9 -2.77 -4.96 -3.95
N SER A 10 -3.15 -5.68 -5.01
CA SER A 10 -3.83 -6.97 -4.83
C SER A 10 -2.95 -7.94 -4.05
N CYS A 11 -3.57 -8.65 -3.13
CA CYS A 11 -2.96 -9.68 -2.30
C CYS A 11 -3.98 -10.80 -2.03
N ARG A 12 -3.57 -11.78 -1.24
CA ARG A 12 -4.47 -12.78 -0.70
C ARG A 12 -4.48 -12.70 0.81
N ASP A 13 -5.52 -13.25 1.43
CA ASP A 13 -5.49 -13.54 2.85
C ASP A 13 -5.00 -14.97 3.13
N ILE A 14 -4.98 -15.35 4.41
CA ILE A 14 -4.58 -16.71 4.84
C ILE A 14 -5.52 -17.79 4.27
N ALA A 15 -6.78 -17.44 4.00
CA ALA A 15 -7.75 -18.32 3.35
C ALA A 15 -7.61 -18.34 1.81
N SER A 16 -6.53 -17.77 1.25
CA SER A 16 -6.25 -17.66 -0.19
C SER A 16 -7.31 -16.89 -0.99
N ARG A 17 -8.18 -16.12 -0.32
CA ARG A 17 -9.17 -15.28 -0.99
C ARG A 17 -8.47 -14.02 -1.49
N ARG A 18 -8.86 -13.57 -2.69
CA ARG A 18 -8.31 -12.34 -3.28
C ARG A 18 -8.83 -11.14 -2.48
N ARG A 19 -7.91 -10.30 -2.04
CA ARG A 19 -8.14 -9.05 -1.32
C ARG A 19 -7.24 -7.97 -1.88
N ASP A 20 -7.40 -6.75 -1.39
CA ASP A 20 -6.54 -5.64 -1.73
C ASP A 20 -5.94 -5.04 -0.45
N MET A 21 -4.67 -4.68 -0.54
CA MET A 21 -3.93 -3.90 0.44
C MET A 21 -3.85 -2.47 -0.09
N THR A 22 -3.97 -1.49 0.80
CA THR A 22 -3.87 -0.09 0.42
C THR A 22 -2.60 0.52 1.02
N VAL A 23 -1.88 1.28 0.21
CA VAL A 23 -0.76 2.13 0.64
C VAL A 23 -1.18 3.57 0.40
N PHE A 24 -0.99 4.45 1.38
CA PHE A 24 -1.25 5.88 1.21
C PHE A 24 -0.32 6.72 2.08
N VAL A 25 -0.20 8.00 1.75
CA VAL A 25 0.54 8.98 2.56
C VAL A 25 -0.41 9.74 3.47
N SER A 26 -0.02 9.88 4.73
CA SER A 26 -0.75 10.67 5.73
C SER A 26 0.26 11.44 6.58
N GLN A 27 0.25 12.78 6.48
CA GLN A 27 1.12 13.67 7.26
C GLN A 27 2.61 13.27 7.16
N GLY A 28 3.12 13.04 5.94
CA GLY A 28 4.50 12.58 5.72
C GLY A 28 4.78 11.11 6.08
N HIS A 29 3.81 10.40 6.66
CA HIS A 29 3.94 8.99 7.00
C HIS A 29 3.36 8.11 5.90
N ILE A 30 4.05 7.01 5.60
CA ILE A 30 3.56 5.98 4.70
C ILE A 30 2.74 5.00 5.54
N VAL A 31 1.45 4.89 5.22
CA VAL A 31 0.52 4.01 5.90
C VAL A 31 0.16 2.85 4.99
N ILE A 32 0.20 1.63 5.53
CA ILE A 32 -0.18 0.41 4.82
C ILE A 32 -1.34 -0.21 5.58
N THR A 33 -2.49 -0.36 4.93
CA THR A 33 -3.63 -1.10 5.48
C THR A 33 -3.75 -2.44 4.79
N VAL A 34 -3.61 -3.49 5.59
CA VAL A 34 -3.90 -4.86 5.19
C VAL A 34 -5.40 -5.15 5.38
N PRO A 35 -5.96 -6.18 4.71
CA PRO A 35 -7.33 -6.60 4.96
C PRO A 35 -7.58 -6.80 6.47
N PRO A 36 -8.72 -6.33 6.99
CA PRO A 36 -8.97 -6.33 8.43
C PRO A 36 -8.97 -7.76 9.00
N GLY A 37 -8.27 -7.94 10.12
CA GLY A 37 -8.28 -9.19 10.89
C GLY A 37 -7.45 -10.33 10.31
N GLU A 38 -6.77 -10.15 9.17
CA GLU A 38 -6.05 -11.22 8.49
C GLU A 38 -4.68 -10.75 7.98
N ALA A 39 -3.70 -11.65 7.91
CA ALA A 39 -2.42 -11.35 7.29
C ALA A 39 -2.57 -11.29 5.77
N ALA A 40 -1.95 -10.30 5.14
CA ALA A 40 -1.80 -10.27 3.69
C ALA A 40 -0.69 -11.22 3.26
N VAL A 41 -1.04 -12.20 2.44
CA VAL A 41 -0.12 -13.12 1.77
C VAL A 41 0.14 -12.57 0.38
N LEU A 42 1.41 -12.35 0.05
CA LEU A 42 1.83 -11.83 -1.25
C LEU A 42 2.69 -12.87 -1.97
N THR A 43 2.38 -13.09 -3.24
CA THR A 43 3.28 -13.76 -4.19
C THR A 43 4.49 -12.87 -4.49
N PRO A 44 5.59 -13.43 -5.04
CA PRO A 44 6.76 -12.61 -5.42
C PRO A 44 6.43 -11.45 -6.37
N LEU A 45 5.48 -11.64 -7.28
CA LEU A 45 5.01 -10.57 -8.18
C LEU A 45 4.28 -9.46 -7.41
N GLU A 46 3.41 -9.82 -6.46
CA GLU A 46 2.68 -8.86 -5.63
C GLU A 46 3.61 -8.11 -4.67
N VAL A 47 4.66 -8.76 -4.16
CA VAL A 47 5.75 -8.08 -3.41
C VAL A 47 6.46 -7.07 -4.31
N GLY A 48 6.71 -7.42 -5.58
CA GLY A 48 7.26 -6.50 -6.57
C GLY A 48 6.40 -5.26 -6.78
N ARG A 49 5.07 -5.44 -6.83
CA ARG A 49 4.08 -4.34 -6.93
C ARG A 49 4.03 -3.49 -5.67
N LEU A 50 4.04 -4.12 -4.48
CA LEU A 50 4.11 -3.41 -3.20
C LEU A 50 5.35 -2.53 -3.14
N ARG A 51 6.52 -3.05 -3.55
CA ARG A 51 7.75 -2.26 -3.61
C ARG A 51 7.64 -1.05 -4.54
N ALA A 52 6.95 -1.19 -5.67
CA ALA A 52 6.72 -0.06 -6.58
C ALA A 52 5.82 1.00 -5.91
N ALA A 53 4.69 0.59 -5.32
CA ALA A 53 3.79 1.48 -4.59
C ALA A 53 4.49 2.20 -3.42
N LEU A 54 5.35 1.51 -2.67
CA LEU A 54 6.12 2.11 -1.58
C LEU A 54 7.14 3.13 -2.08
N ARG A 55 7.75 2.90 -3.24
CA ARG A 55 8.67 3.88 -3.84
C ARG A 55 7.93 5.16 -4.23
N ASP A 56 6.77 5.01 -4.87
CA ASP A 56 5.94 6.16 -5.23
C ASP A 56 5.48 6.91 -3.98
N ALA A 57 5.03 6.19 -2.95
CA ALA A 57 4.62 6.77 -1.67
C ALA A 57 5.74 7.56 -0.96
N VAL A 58 6.99 7.10 -1.02
CA VAL A 58 8.14 7.84 -0.46
C VAL A 58 8.34 9.18 -1.18
N VAL A 59 8.22 9.19 -2.51
CA VAL A 59 8.34 10.42 -3.31
C VAL A 59 7.24 11.40 -2.94
N SER A 60 5.99 10.92 -2.86
CA SER A 60 4.83 11.71 -2.46
C SER A 60 4.91 12.26 -1.03
N ALA A 61 5.37 11.44 -0.08
CA ALA A 61 5.58 11.87 1.31
C ALA A 61 6.63 12.98 1.41
N SER A 62 7.73 12.86 0.66
CA SER A 62 8.80 13.86 0.62
C SER A 62 8.34 15.22 0.06
N ASN A 63 7.32 15.21 -0.81
CA ASN A 63 6.72 16.43 -1.34
C ASN A 63 5.71 17.08 -0.37
N THR A 64 5.27 16.37 0.67
CA THR A 64 4.30 16.89 1.66
C THR A 64 4.98 17.75 2.74
N ASP A 65 6.29 17.59 2.94
CA ASP A 65 7.13 18.35 3.89
C ASP A 65 7.58 19.74 3.36
N MET A 66 7.10 20.17 2.19
CA MET A 66 7.46 21.45 1.55
C MET A 66 6.34 22.48 1.57
#